data_AF-A0A286CIN3-F1
#
_entry.id   AF-A0A286CIN3-F1
#
_cell.length_a   1.000
_cell.length_b   1.000
_cell.length_c   1.000
_cell.angle_alpha   90.00
_cell.angle_beta   90.00
_cell.angle_gamma   90.00
#
_symmetry.space_group_name_H-M   'P 1'
#
loop_
_entity.id
_entity.type
_entity.pdbx_description
1 polymer ?
#
loop_
_entity_poly.entity_id
_entity_poly.type
_entity_poly.pdbx_seq_one_letter_code
_entity_poly.pdbx_strand_id
1 'polypeptide(L)'
;MPHRCFIVLTTRRLLVVSLGGFFIAGPKNVIHAVPFDRIAWLAEPGIDGNLAGTLRVTVGLTNRALLRWEFPHLQISRGSALINELRQHMPNN
;
A
#
# COMPACT_ATOMS: atom_id res chain seq x y z
N MET A 1 -1.09 14.26 6.70
CA MET A 1 -0.14 13.73 7.70
C MET A 1 0.12 12.25 7.43
N PRO A 2 1.34 11.74 7.60
CA PRO A 2 1.59 10.30 7.53
C PRO A 2 0.85 9.59 8.67
N HIS A 3 -0.02 8.65 8.33
CA HIS A 3 -0.78 7.86 9.29
C HIS A 3 -0.36 6.40 9.20
N ARG A 4 -0.23 5.74 10.37
CA ARG A 4 -0.08 4.28 10.41
C ARG A 4 -1.34 3.65 9.85
N CYS A 5 -1.17 2.78 8.87
CA CYS A 5 -2.27 2.10 8.21
C CYS A 5 -1.89 0.65 7.92
N PHE A 6 -2.91 -0.15 7.66
CA PHE A 6 -2.78 -1.45 7.05
C PHE A 6 -3.11 -1.33 5.57
N ILE A 7 -2.28 -1.95 4.76
CA ILE A 7 -2.57 -2.19 3.34
C ILE A 7 -3.07 -3.61 3.23
N VAL A 8 -4.26 -3.78 2.68
CA VAL A 8 -4.92 -5.08 2.56
C VAL A 8 -5.35 -5.27 1.12
N LEU A 9 -4.98 -6.40 0.54
CA LEU A 9 -5.52 -6.85 -0.73
C LEU A 9 -6.71 -7.76 -0.46
N THR A 10 -7.79 -7.51 -1.18
CA THR A 10 -8.96 -8.39 -1.22
C THR A 10 -9.05 -8.99 -2.61
N THR A 11 -10.04 -9.84 -2.86
CA THR A 11 -10.25 -10.45 -4.18
C THR A 11 -10.42 -9.44 -5.33
N ARG A 12 -10.86 -8.20 -5.05
CA ARG A 12 -11.16 -7.20 -6.09
C ARG A 12 -10.64 -5.78 -5.81
N ARG A 13 -10.09 -5.53 -4.63
CA ARG A 13 -9.77 -4.17 -4.17
C ARG A 13 -8.51 -4.13 -3.32
N LEU A 14 -7.76 -3.04 -3.45
CA LEU A 14 -6.78 -2.59 -2.48
C LEU A 14 -7.48 -1.71 -1.43
N LEU A 15 -7.30 -2.04 -0.16
CA LEU A 15 -7.84 -1.28 0.97
C LEU A 15 -6.70 -0.64 1.76
N VAL A 16 -6.91 0.61 2.15
CA VAL A 16 -6.08 1.32 3.12
C VAL A 16 -6.92 1.49 4.38
N VAL A 17 -6.51 0.85 5.47
CA VAL A 17 -7.25 0.83 6.74
C VAL A 17 -6.47 1.60 7.79
N SER A 18 -7.10 2.56 8.47
CA SER A 18 -6.47 3.29 9.57
C SER A 18 -6.19 2.34 10.74
N LEU A 19 -5.03 2.47 11.37
CA LEU A 19 -4.81 1.89 12.69
C LEU A 19 -5.55 2.71 13.76
N GLY A 20 -6.38 2.07 14.56
CA GLY A 20 -7.03 2.70 15.72
C GLY A 20 -6.24 2.53 17.01
N GLY A 21 -6.27 3.55 17.88
CA GLY A 21 -6.01 3.49 19.33
C GLY A 21 -4.56 3.23 19.78
N PHE A 22 -4.15 3.88 20.88
CA PHE A 22 -2.88 3.58 21.57
C PHE A 22 -2.92 2.27 22.37
N PHE A 23 -4.11 1.82 22.80
CA PHE A 23 -4.28 0.68 23.73
C PHE A 23 -4.67 -0.65 23.07
N ILE A 24 -5.36 -0.62 21.92
CA ILE A 24 -5.67 -1.81 21.12
C ILE A 24 -5.33 -1.46 19.67
N ALA A 25 -4.16 -1.90 19.22
CA ALA A 25 -3.70 -1.70 17.85
C ALA A 25 -4.52 -2.59 16.90
N GLY A 26 -5.63 -2.07 16.40
CA GLY A 26 -6.54 -2.79 15.50
C GLY A 26 -6.93 -1.97 14.25
N PRO A 27 -7.31 -2.63 13.15
CA PRO A 27 -7.90 -1.96 12.01
C PRO A 27 -9.22 -1.28 12.43
N LYS A 28 -9.36 0.01 12.15
CA LYS A 28 -10.54 0.79 12.57
C LYS A 28 -11.46 1.13 11.40
N ASN A 29 -11.03 2.05 10.54
CA ASN A 29 -11.81 2.54 9.43
C ASN A 29 -11.09 2.28 8.10
N VAL A 30 -11.85 1.89 7.07
CA VAL A 30 -11.35 1.90 5.69
C VAL A 30 -11.26 3.37 5.26
N ILE A 31 -10.03 3.86 5.06
CA ILE A 31 -9.75 5.21 4.57
C ILE A 31 -9.94 5.25 3.06
N HIS A 32 -9.40 4.25 2.36
CA HIS A 32 -9.51 4.11 0.91
C HIS A 32 -9.85 2.69 0.52
N ALA A 33 -10.71 2.55 -0.48
CA ALA A 33 -11.02 1.27 -1.13
C ALA A 33 -10.93 1.46 -2.64
N VAL A 34 -9.89 0.91 -3.24
CA VAL A 34 -9.57 1.07 -4.67
C VAL A 34 -9.78 -0.24 -5.39
N PRO A 35 -10.77 -0.35 -6.27
CA PRO A 35 -10.90 -1.46 -7.21
C PRO A 35 -9.66 -1.62 -8.09
N PHE A 36 -9.25 -2.86 -8.38
CA PHE A 36 -8.03 -3.12 -9.15
C PHE A 36 -8.10 -2.57 -10.58
N ASP A 37 -9.28 -2.54 -11.20
CA ASP A 37 -9.54 -1.92 -12.51
C ASP A 37 -9.37 -0.38 -12.51
N ARG A 38 -9.27 0.24 -11.33
CA ARG A 38 -9.00 1.68 -11.18
C ARG A 38 -7.53 1.99 -10.96
N ILE A 39 -6.67 0.98 -10.83
CA ILE A 39 -5.23 1.13 -10.74
C ILE A 39 -4.65 1.17 -12.16
N ALA A 40 -4.05 2.30 -12.51
CA ALA A 40 -3.50 2.52 -13.86
C ALA A 40 -2.04 2.06 -13.98
N TRP A 41 -1.25 2.26 -12.92
CA TRP A 41 0.16 1.87 -12.88
C TRP A 41 0.67 1.78 -11.44
N LEU A 42 1.77 1.07 -11.26
CA LEU A 42 2.52 0.93 -10.02
C LEU A 42 3.98 1.31 -10.32
N ALA A 43 4.53 2.30 -9.60
CA ALA A 43 5.93 2.67 -9.75
C ALA A 43 6.83 1.57 -9.17
N GLU A 44 8.05 1.43 -9.71
CA GLU A 44 9.00 0.46 -9.19
C GLU A 44 9.28 0.74 -7.71
N PRO A 45 9.05 -0.23 -6.81
CA PRO A 45 9.29 -0.04 -5.39
C PRO A 45 10.78 0.18 -5.12
N GLY A 46 11.12 1.34 -4.58
CA GLY A 46 12.48 1.68 -4.17
C GLY A 46 12.66 1.57 -2.66
N ILE A 47 13.80 1.05 -2.23
CA ILE A 47 14.26 1.20 -0.85
C ILE A 47 14.98 2.55 -0.76
N ASP A 48 14.48 3.45 0.07
CA ASP A 48 15.13 4.74 0.33
C ASP A 48 16.44 4.50 1.09
N GLY A 49 17.55 5.09 0.64
CA GLY A 49 18.93 4.77 1.06
C GLY A 49 19.33 5.25 2.46
N ASN A 50 18.37 5.69 3.27
CA ASN A 50 18.64 6.14 4.64
C ASN A 50 18.87 4.96 5.59
N LEU A 51 19.54 5.20 6.74
CA LEU A 51 19.91 4.20 7.75
C LEU A 51 18.77 3.26 8.21
N ALA A 52 17.52 3.71 8.10
CA ALA A 52 16.35 2.94 8.48
C ALA A 52 15.61 2.28 7.30
N GLY A 53 16.16 2.32 6.08
CA GLY A 53 15.67 1.70 4.84
C GLY A 53 14.15 1.47 4.76
N THR A 54 13.43 2.29 4.01
CA THR A 54 11.97 2.13 3.83
C THR A 54 11.64 1.74 2.41
N LEU A 55 10.80 0.73 2.23
CA LEU A 55 10.24 0.39 0.92
C LEU A 55 9.06 1.33 0.63
N ARG A 56 9.24 2.24 -0.33
CA ARG A 56 8.20 3.20 -0.74
C ARG A 56 7.39 2.64 -1.91
N VAL A 57 6.08 2.69 -1.80
CA VAL A 57 5.15 2.24 -2.84
C VAL A 57 4.34 3.42 -3.32
N THR A 58 4.25 3.59 -4.64
CA THR A 58 3.39 4.61 -5.27
C THR A 58 2.54 3.97 -6.36
N VAL A 59 1.23 4.12 -6.23
CA VAL A 59 0.23 3.62 -7.17
C VAL A 59 -0.49 4.81 -7.79
N GLY A 60 -0.56 4.81 -9.12
CA GLY A 60 -1.34 5.76 -9.90
C GLY A 60 -2.73 5.22 -10.21
N LEU A 61 -3.74 6.05 -10.00
CA LEU A 61 -5.14 5.72 -10.30
C LEU A 61 -5.56 6.29 -11.65
N THR A 62 -6.60 5.69 -12.24
CA THR A 62 -7.20 6.11 -13.52
C THR A 62 -7.71 7.56 -13.52
N ASN A 63 -8.07 8.10 -12.35
CA ASN A 63 -8.50 9.49 -12.18
C ASN A 63 -7.35 10.48 -11.93
N ARG A 64 -6.09 10.08 -12.19
CA ARG A 64 -4.86 10.85 -11.94
C ARG A 64 -4.52 11.07 -10.46
N ALA A 65 -5.26 10.50 -9.52
CA ALA A 65 -4.88 10.52 -8.11
C ALA A 65 -3.73 9.53 -7.84
N LEU A 66 -2.97 9.80 -6.78
CA LEU A 66 -1.86 8.96 -6.34
C LEU A 66 -2.13 8.43 -4.93
N LEU A 67 -1.85 7.15 -4.73
CA LEU A 67 -1.75 6.53 -3.41
C LEU A 67 -0.29 6.21 -3.12
N ARG A 68 0.19 6.64 -1.94
CA ARG A 68 1.57 6.37 -1.49
C ARG A 68 1.55 5.87 -0.06
N TRP A 69 2.34 4.84 0.19
CA TRP A 69 2.61 4.32 1.53
C TRP A 69 4.03 3.77 1.61
N GLU A 70 4.47 3.49 2.84
CA GLU A 70 5.83 3.04 3.12
C GLU A 70 5.80 1.85 4.07
N PHE A 71 6.67 0.87 3.81
CA PHE A 71 6.96 -0.19 4.76
C PHE A 71 8.27 0.11 5.50
N PRO A 72 8.28 0.05 6.84
CA PRO A 72 9.52 0.19 7.60
C PRO A 72 10.45 -1.00 7.32
N HIS A 73 11.75 -0.84 7.60
CA HIS A 73 12.80 -1.83 7.34
C HIS A 73 12.40 -3.28 7.66
N LEU A 74 11.90 -3.51 8.87
CA LEU A 74 11.53 -4.83 9.37
C LEU A 74 10.34 -5.47 8.62
N GLN A 75 9.62 -4.69 7.82
CA GLN A 75 8.48 -5.15 7.02
C GLN A 75 8.76 -5.13 5.52
N ILE A 76 9.97 -4.78 5.06
CA ILE A 76 10.28 -4.73 3.62
C ILE A 76 9.93 -6.06 2.94
N SER A 77 10.31 -7.20 3.51
CA SER A 77 10.02 -8.52 2.93
C SER A 77 8.51 -8.75 2.76
N ARG A 78 7.70 -8.41 3.78
CA ARG A 78 6.23 -8.49 3.70
C ARG A 78 5.66 -7.51 2.68
N GLY A 79 6.20 -6.30 2.64
CA GLY A 79 5.81 -5.26 1.67
C GLY A 79 6.08 -5.71 0.23
N SER A 80 7.26 -6.25 -0.05
CA SER A 80 7.62 -6.79 -1.37
C SER A 80 6.70 -7.94 -1.79
N ALA A 81 6.36 -8.85 -0.87
CA ALA A 81 5.42 -9.92 -1.15
C ALA A 81 4.03 -9.38 -1.52
N LEU A 82 3.50 -8.43 -0.72
CA LEU A 82 2.22 -7.78 -0.99
C LEU A 82 2.21 -7.01 -2.32
N ILE A 83 3.32 -6.35 -2.68
CA ILE A 83 3.42 -5.63 -3.96
C ILE A 83 3.42 -6.61 -5.13
N ASN A 84 4.11 -7.75 -5.01
CA ASN A 84 4.10 -8.79 -6.03
C ASN A 84 2.70 -9.40 -6.20
N GLU A 85 1.98 -9.63 -5.10
CA GLU A 85 0.58 -10.05 -5.13
C GLU A 85 -0.32 -9.00 -5.80
N LEU A 86 -0.14 -7.71 -5.47
CA LEU A 86 -0.87 -6.62 -6.14
C LEU A 86 -0.64 -6.61 -7.65
N ARG A 87 0.61 -6.80 -8.11
CA ARG A 87 0.95 -6.87 -9.55
C ARG A 87 0.18 -7.98 -10.26
N GLN A 88 -0.06 -9.12 -9.61
CA GLN A 88 -0.83 -10.24 -10.19
C GLN A 88 -2.33 -9.91 -10.36
N HIS A 89 -2.85 -8.95 -9.61
CA HIS A 89 -4.25 -8.52 -9.66
C HIS A 89 -4.50 -7.31 -10.56
N MET A 90 -3.44 -6.60 -10.96
CA MET A 90 -3.57 -5.49 -11.89
C MET A 90 -3.84 -6.01 -13.30
N PRO A 91 -4.70 -5.32 -14.09
CA PRO A 91 -4.86 -5.66 -15.50
C PRO A 91 -3.48 -5.56 -16.19
N ASN A 92 -3.09 -6.58 -16.94
CA ASN A 92 -1.88 -6.53 -17.76
C ASN A 92 -2.03 -5.35 -18.73
N ASN A 93 -1.21 -4.31 -18.57
CA ASN A 93 -0.99 -3.31 -19.61
C ASN A 93 -0.08 -3.89 -20.69
#